data_AF-A0A7Y5N6I1-F1
#
_entry.id   AF-A0A7Y5N6I1-F1
#
_cell.length_a   1.000
_cell.length_b   1.000
_cell.length_c   1.000
_cell.angle_alpha   90.00
_cell.angle_beta   90.00
_cell.angle_gamma   90.00
#
_symmetry.space_group_name_H-M   'P 1'
#
loop_
_entity.id
_entity.type
_entity.pdbx_description
1 polymer ?
#
loop_
_entity_poly.entity_id
_entity_poly.type
_entity_poly.pdbx_seq_one_letter_code
_entity_poly.pdbx_strand_id
1 'polypeptide(L)'
;GSGNTKLHYFKNQDPGAFVSLSGGGVLASSKRAADAQKFLAFVTSKEGQGILASSDAKEYAVGSGVESDPALPKLASLEAPPVDPYKLNGPEVISMMTEAGIL
;
A
#
# COMPACT_ATOMS: atom_id res chain seq x y z
N GLY A 1 -0.48 21.32 -0.98
CA GLY A 1 0.80 21.58 -0.30
C GLY A 1 1.26 22.99 -0.60
N SER A 2 2.02 23.64 0.28
CA SER A 2 2.64 24.91 -0.07
C SER A 2 3.69 24.67 -1.16
N GLY A 3 3.80 25.55 -2.17
CA GLY A 3 4.79 25.43 -3.26
C GLY A 3 6.26 25.49 -2.80
N ASN A 4 6.50 25.67 -1.51
CA ASN A 4 7.81 25.79 -0.88
C ASN A 4 8.31 24.48 -0.27
N THR A 5 7.57 23.38 -0.44
CA THR A 5 7.90 22.07 0.14
C THR A 5 7.88 20.99 -0.93
N LYS A 6 8.65 19.91 -0.69
CA LYS A 6 8.72 18.73 -1.57
C LYS A 6 8.68 17.46 -0.74
N LEU A 7 8.19 16.37 -1.34
CA LEU A 7 8.27 15.04 -0.74
C LEU A 7 9.72 14.56 -0.71
N HIS A 8 10.17 14.13 0.46
CA HIS A 8 11.45 13.48 0.64
C HIS A 8 11.25 11.97 0.68
N TYR A 9 12.13 11.22 0.02
CA TYR A 9 12.13 9.76 0.01
C TYR A 9 13.47 9.29 0.60
N PHE A 10 13.43 8.60 1.74
CA PHE A 10 14.62 8.25 2.52
C PHE A 10 15.57 7.28 1.78
N LYS A 11 15.02 6.31 1.05
CA LYS A 11 15.75 5.28 0.27
C LYS A 11 16.69 4.42 1.11
N ASN A 12 17.63 3.72 0.47
CA ASN A 12 18.70 2.93 1.11
C ASN A 12 18.19 1.93 2.16
N GLN A 13 16.99 1.37 1.96
CA GLN A 13 16.33 0.46 2.90
C GLN A 13 16.15 1.07 4.30
N ASP A 14 16.08 2.40 4.41
CA ASP A 14 15.77 3.09 5.64
C ASP A 14 14.34 2.72 6.11
N PRO A 15 14.08 2.58 7.43
CA PRO A 15 12.73 2.33 7.93
C PRO A 15 11.69 3.36 7.46
N GLY A 16 12.08 4.63 7.26
CA GLY A 16 11.24 5.69 6.71
C GLY A 16 10.95 5.56 5.20
N ALA A 17 11.65 4.65 4.49
CA ALA A 17 11.36 4.28 3.11
C ALA A 17 10.35 3.11 2.99
N PHE A 18 9.72 2.68 4.09
CA PHE A 18 8.74 1.61 4.11
C PHE A 18 7.59 1.87 3.12
N VAL A 19 7.31 0.87 2.27
CA VAL A 19 6.14 0.84 1.38
C VAL A 19 5.06 0.01 2.06
N SER A 20 4.02 0.69 2.55
CA SER A 20 2.86 0.03 3.14
C SER A 20 2.02 -0.67 2.07
N LEU A 21 1.61 -1.91 2.36
CA LEU A 21 0.82 -2.74 1.45
C LEU A 21 -0.66 -2.76 1.86
N SER A 22 -1.53 -2.28 0.98
CA SER A 22 -2.98 -2.48 1.10
C SER A 22 -3.35 -3.95 0.83
N GLY A 23 -4.24 -4.51 1.64
CA GLY A 23 -4.68 -5.92 1.54
C GLY A 23 -6.19 -6.06 1.34
N GLY A 24 -6.60 -7.14 0.67
CA GLY A 24 -8.01 -7.51 0.48
C GLY A 24 -8.24 -9.00 0.74
N GLY A 25 -9.36 -9.34 1.39
CA GLY A 25 -9.69 -10.73 1.73
C GLY A 25 -11.20 -10.98 1.74
N VAL A 26 -11.59 -12.20 1.37
CA VAL A 26 -12.99 -12.65 1.47
C VAL A 26 -13.21 -13.31 2.81
N LEU A 27 -14.17 -12.81 3.58
CA LEU A 27 -14.57 -13.43 4.85
C LEU A 27 -15.14 -14.83 4.61
N ALA A 28 -14.68 -15.80 5.39
CA ALA A 28 -15.17 -17.18 5.35
C ALA A 28 -16.68 -17.29 5.63
N SER A 29 -17.25 -16.33 6.37
CA SER A 29 -18.68 -16.25 6.70
C SER A 29 -19.54 -15.58 5.61
N SER A 30 -18.95 -15.16 4.49
CA SER A 30 -19.66 -14.42 3.46
C SER A 30 -20.77 -15.24 2.80
N LYS A 31 -22.00 -14.71 2.82
CA LYS A 31 -23.15 -15.27 2.07
C LYS A 31 -23.05 -15.03 0.56
N ARG A 32 -22.06 -14.23 0.11
CA ARG A 32 -21.79 -13.91 -1.31
C ARG A 32 -20.33 -14.16 -1.66
N ALA A 33 -19.75 -15.26 -1.15
CA ALA A 33 -18.34 -15.56 -1.33
C ALA A 33 -17.90 -15.58 -2.80
N ALA A 34 -18.71 -16.15 -3.70
CA ALA A 34 -18.40 -16.19 -5.13
C ALA A 34 -18.30 -14.78 -5.76
N ASP A 35 -19.21 -13.87 -5.42
CA ASP A 35 -19.17 -12.49 -5.91
C ASP A 35 -18.01 -11.71 -5.29
N ALA A 36 -17.73 -11.94 -4.00
CA ALA A 36 -16.60 -11.30 -3.32
C ALA A 36 -15.24 -11.73 -3.92
N GLN A 37 -15.10 -13.01 -4.30
CA GLN A 37 -13.90 -13.48 -5.00
C GLN A 37 -13.76 -12.85 -6.39
N LYS A 38 -14.86 -12.73 -7.15
CA LYS A 38 -14.86 -12.01 -8.43
C LYS A 38 -14.48 -10.54 -8.26
N PHE A 39 -14.95 -9.90 -7.19
CA PHE A 39 -14.60 -8.53 -6.88
C PHE A 39 -13.11 -8.37 -6.60
N LEU A 40 -12.52 -9.21 -5.73
CA LEU A 40 -11.07 -9.17 -5.49
C LEU A 40 -10.28 -9.43 -6.78
N ALA A 41 -10.69 -10.43 -7.57
CA ALA A 41 -10.06 -10.72 -8.86
C ALA A 41 -10.12 -9.51 -9.81
N PHE A 42 -11.24 -8.78 -9.84
CA PHE A 42 -11.37 -7.56 -10.64
C PHE A 42 -10.46 -6.44 -10.13
N VAL A 43 -10.47 -6.13 -8.83
CA VAL A 43 -9.66 -5.05 -8.26
C VAL A 43 -8.17 -5.28 -8.50
N THR A 44 -7.71 -6.52 -8.47
CA THR A 44 -6.30 -6.89 -8.75
C THR A 44 -6.02 -7.14 -10.24
N SER A 45 -7.03 -7.09 -11.11
CA SER A 45 -6.86 -7.29 -12.55
C SER A 45 -6.14 -6.12 -13.21
N LYS A 46 -5.70 -6.31 -14.46
CA LYS A 46 -5.14 -5.22 -15.29
C LYS A 46 -6.08 -4.02 -15.39
N GLU A 47 -7.38 -4.27 -15.50
CA GLU A 47 -8.41 -3.24 -15.61
C GLU A 47 -8.57 -2.49 -14.27
N GLY A 48 -8.77 -3.21 -13.17
CA GLY A 48 -8.93 -2.60 -11.84
C GLY A 48 -7.71 -1.80 -11.40
N GLN A 49 -6.51 -2.33 -11.65
CA GLN A 49 -5.25 -1.63 -11.36
C GLN A 49 -5.01 -0.46 -12.32
N GLY A 50 -5.49 -0.54 -13.56
CA GLY A 50 -5.49 0.58 -14.50
C GLY A 50 -6.35 1.75 -14.02
N ILE A 51 -7.53 1.45 -13.43
CA ILE A 51 -8.39 2.46 -12.80
C ILE A 51 -7.62 3.15 -11.67
N LEU A 52 -6.99 2.38 -10.77
CA LEU A 52 -6.18 2.91 -9.67
C LEU A 52 -5.07 3.85 -10.18
N ALA A 53 -4.30 3.40 -11.17
CA ALA A 53 -3.19 4.16 -11.75
C ALA A 53 -3.62 5.47 -12.43
N SER A 54 -4.84 5.52 -12.96
CA SER A 54 -5.41 6.74 -13.56
C SER A 54 -6.17 7.65 -12.59
N SER A 55 -6.35 7.22 -11.34
CA SER A 55 -7.15 7.93 -10.36
C SER A 55 -6.37 9.04 -9.64
N ASP A 56 -7.10 9.91 -8.94
CA ASP A 56 -6.52 10.91 -8.04
C ASP A 56 -6.08 10.33 -6.69
N ALA A 57 -6.20 9.00 -6.47
CA ALA A 57 -5.75 8.35 -5.24
C ALA A 57 -4.21 8.38 -5.07
N LYS A 58 -3.47 8.45 -6.20
CA LYS A 58 -1.99 8.48 -6.22
C LYS A 58 -1.36 7.33 -5.42
N GLU A 59 -2.01 6.16 -5.47
CA GLU A 59 -1.46 4.90 -4.97
C GLU A 59 -0.72 4.15 -6.08
N TYR A 60 0.15 3.23 -5.67
CA TYR A 60 0.88 2.37 -6.58
C TYR A 60 0.02 1.18 -7.02
N ALA A 61 0.00 0.92 -8.32
CA ALA A 61 -0.51 -0.35 -8.85
C ALA A 61 0.42 -1.50 -8.44
N VAL A 62 -0.17 -2.63 -8.03
CA VAL A 62 0.53 -3.85 -7.62
C VAL A 62 0.31 -5.02 -8.58
N GLY A 63 -0.61 -4.89 -9.55
CA GLY A 63 -0.87 -5.88 -10.58
C GLY A 63 0.29 -6.02 -11.58
N SER A 64 0.57 -7.24 -12.04
CA SER A 64 1.64 -7.48 -13.01
C SER A 64 1.35 -6.80 -14.36
N GLY A 65 2.34 -6.06 -14.87
CA GLY A 65 2.24 -5.40 -16.19
C GLY A 65 1.35 -4.16 -16.21
N VAL A 66 1.07 -3.56 -15.06
CA VAL A 66 0.37 -2.27 -14.92
C VAL A 66 1.32 -1.26 -14.31
N GLU A 67 1.64 -0.21 -15.05
CA GLU A 67 2.40 0.91 -14.53
C GLU A 67 1.53 1.77 -13.60
N SER A 68 2.14 2.35 -12.57
CA SER A 68 1.47 3.32 -11.69
C SER A 68 1.37 4.69 -12.35
N ASP A 69 0.68 5.62 -11.70
CA ASP A 69 0.61 7.01 -12.15
C ASP A 69 2.02 7.59 -12.40
N PRO A 70 2.29 8.19 -13.57
CA PRO A 70 3.61 8.75 -13.90
C PRO A 70 4.04 9.92 -12.99
N ALA A 71 3.14 10.50 -12.22
CA ALA A 71 3.45 11.49 -11.20
C ALA A 71 4.16 10.88 -9.97
N LEU A 72 4.10 9.56 -9.80
CA LEU A 72 4.78 8.84 -8.72
C LEU A 72 6.19 8.42 -9.16
N PRO A 73 7.19 8.46 -8.25
CA PRO A 73 8.46 7.78 -8.49
C PRO A 73 8.23 6.29 -8.76
N LYS A 74 9.06 5.64 -9.57
CA LYS A 74 8.96 4.18 -9.75
C LYS A 74 9.16 3.48 -8.40
N LEU A 75 8.35 2.47 -8.08
CA LEU A 75 8.49 1.67 -6.84
C LEU A 75 9.93 1.21 -6.58
N ALA A 76 10.61 0.69 -7.62
CA ALA A 76 12.00 0.25 -7.51
C ALA A 76 12.99 1.36 -7.14
N SER A 77 12.68 2.63 -7.42
CA SER A 77 13.53 3.78 -7.09
C SER A 77 13.34 4.29 -5.65
N LEU A 78 12.35 3.77 -4.93
CA LEU A 78 12.12 4.08 -3.52
C LEU A 78 13.07 3.35 -2.58
N GLU A 79 13.70 2.25 -3.06
CA GLU A 79 14.68 1.47 -2.30
C GLU A 79 14.17 1.09 -0.90
N ALA A 80 12.92 0.63 -0.82
CA ALA A 80 12.24 0.30 0.42
C ALA A 80 12.93 -0.88 1.15
N PRO A 81 12.90 -0.92 2.49
CA PRO A 81 13.39 -2.07 3.24
C PRO A 81 12.55 -3.32 2.95
N PRO A 82 13.17 -4.51 2.96
CA PRO A 82 12.44 -5.76 2.85
C PRO A 82 11.65 -6.03 4.15
N VAL A 83 10.35 -5.75 4.13
CA VAL A 83 9.45 -5.99 5.27
C VAL A 83 8.44 -7.07 4.90
N ASP A 84 8.34 -8.09 5.73
CA ASP A 84 7.31 -9.12 5.63
C ASP A 84 5.99 -8.56 6.24
N PRO A 85 4.94 -8.33 5.44
CA PRO A 85 3.71 -7.74 5.95
C PRO A 85 3.01 -8.61 7.00
N TYR A 86 3.27 -9.92 7.02
CA TYR A 86 2.68 -10.85 7.99
C TYR A 86 3.32 -10.77 9.38
N LYS A 87 4.45 -10.07 9.52
CA LYS A 87 5.15 -9.87 10.80
C LYS A 87 4.85 -8.52 11.44
N LEU A 88 4.03 -7.69 10.80
CA LEU A 88 3.62 -6.40 11.35
C LEU A 88 2.67 -6.60 12.54
N ASN A 89 2.94 -5.91 13.66
CA ASN A 89 2.22 -6.11 14.92
C ASN A 89 1.59 -4.79 15.42
N GLY A 90 0.37 -4.52 15.00
CA GLY A 90 -0.37 -3.32 15.43
C GLY A 90 -0.55 -3.19 16.95
N PRO A 91 -0.98 -4.26 17.66
CA PRO A 91 -1.11 -4.21 19.13
C PRO A 91 0.17 -3.82 19.87
N GLU A 92 1.32 -4.36 19.46
CA GLU A 92 2.61 -4.02 20.07
C GLU A 92 3.01 -2.57 19.79
N VAL A 93 2.79 -2.08 18.57
CA VAL A 93 3.01 -0.66 18.22
C VAL A 93 2.16 0.25 19.09
N ILE A 94 0.88 -0.07 19.32
CA ILE A 94 0.01 0.71 20.20
C ILE A 94 0.57 0.73 21.64
N SER A 95 0.99 -0.42 22.19
CA SER A 95 1.59 -0.48 23.53
C SER A 95 2.81 0.42 23.65
N MET A 96 3.75 0.30 22.70
CA MET A 96 4.98 1.10 22.70
C MET A 96 4.70 2.60 22.57
N MET A 97 3.77 3.00 21.69
CA MET A 97 3.43 4.40 21.50
C MET A 97 2.73 5.00 22.74
N THR A 98 1.85 4.25 23.41
CA THR A 98 1.24 4.66 24.67
C THR A 98 2.27 4.77 25.79
N GLU A 99 3.20 3.81 25.91
CA GLU A 99 4.29 3.85 26.89
C GLU A 99 5.22 5.06 26.69
N ALA A 100 5.48 5.44 25.44
CA ALA A 100 6.26 6.62 25.10
C ALA A 100 5.47 7.95 25.25
N GLY A 101 4.17 7.90 25.57
CA GLY A 101 3.31 9.08 25.72
C GLY A 101 3.00 9.81 24.41
N ILE A 102 3.06 9.11 23.27
CA ILE A 102 2.74 9.65 21.93
C ILE A 102 1.40 9.14 21.37
N LEU A 103 0.67 8.35 22.17
CA LEU A 103 -0.75 7.98 22.01
C LEU A 103 -1.48 8.08 23.35
#